data_AF-A0A543KLH6-F1
#
_entry.id   AF-A0A543KLH6-F1
#
_cell.length_a   1.000
_cell.length_b   1.000
_cell.length_c   1.000
_cell.angle_alpha   90.00
_cell.angle_beta   90.00
_cell.angle_gamma   90.00
#
_symmetry.space_group_name_H-M   'P 1'
#
loop_
_entity.id
_entity.type
_entity.pdbx_description
1 polymer ?
#
loop_
_entity_poly.entity_id
_entity_poly.type
_entity_poly.pdbx_seq_one_letter_code
_entity_poly.pdbx_strand_id
1 'polypeptide(L)'
;MVPSGAVDDIETFRDLFGPPVVRSLLDWEALLRLRPAVTTQVMVSAESIGGLRTTWYLDETGAGEVDYATSSCPPITVAEAAARLHDLDPARQRHLDATARHLGTQAILAPLYRLNHHDLLILDGNHRLVAAYLRGTEVRVLAMILHGPLDPQVLPDLAFWAPGH
;
A
#
# COMPACT_ATOMS: atom_id res chain seq x y z
N MET A 1 11.71 16.08 -12.57
CA MET A 1 12.16 14.90 -13.34
C MET A 1 12.91 13.99 -12.38
N VAL A 2 12.24 12.97 -11.84
CA VAL A 2 12.86 11.99 -10.95
C VAL A 2 13.57 10.97 -11.85
N PRO A 3 14.82 10.57 -11.59
CA PRO A 3 15.48 9.56 -12.40
C PRO A 3 14.69 8.24 -12.29
N SER A 4 14.42 7.60 -13.43
CA SER A 4 13.94 6.21 -13.44
C SER A 4 14.97 5.36 -12.70
N GLY A 5 14.63 4.91 -11.48
CA GLY A 5 15.45 3.98 -10.71
C GLY A 5 15.65 2.67 -11.47
N ALA A 6 16.64 1.89 -11.03
CA ALA A 6 16.92 0.57 -11.58
C ALA A 6 15.63 -0.24 -11.76
N VAL A 7 15.49 -0.88 -12.93
CA VAL A 7 14.45 -1.87 -13.15
C VAL A 7 14.92 -3.11 -12.42
N ASP A 8 14.29 -3.39 -11.27
CA ASP A 8 14.44 -4.67 -10.61
C ASP A 8 13.52 -5.70 -11.31
N ASP A 9 13.81 -6.98 -11.15
CA ASP A 9 12.96 -8.04 -11.68
C ASP A 9 11.94 -8.54 -10.63
N ILE A 10 10.91 -9.25 -11.11
CA ILE A 10 9.85 -9.80 -10.26
C ILE A 10 10.40 -10.83 -9.27
N GLU A 11 11.50 -11.52 -9.62
CA GLU A 11 12.19 -12.45 -8.74
C GLU A 11 12.77 -11.75 -7.52
N THR A 12 13.50 -10.64 -7.71
CA THR A 12 14.05 -9.83 -6.61
C THR A 12 12.93 -9.26 -5.73
N PHE A 13 11.85 -8.78 -6.34
CA PHE A 13 10.69 -8.30 -5.61
C PHE A 13 10.06 -9.42 -4.75
N ARG A 14 9.92 -10.62 -5.31
CA ARG A 14 9.42 -11.80 -4.58
C ARG A 14 10.38 -12.24 -3.47
N ASP A 15 11.69 -12.19 -3.68
CA ASP A 15 12.65 -12.61 -2.65
C ASP A 15 12.60 -11.68 -1.43
N LEU A 16 12.33 -10.40 -1.65
CA LEU A 16 12.20 -9.40 -0.58
C LEU A 16 10.83 -9.40 0.10
N PHE A 17 9.76 -9.60 -0.67
CA PHE A 17 8.39 -9.36 -0.21
C PHE A 17 7.45 -10.56 -0.33
N GLY A 18 7.94 -11.68 -0.84
CA GLY A 18 7.18 -12.92 -0.96
C GLY A 18 6.66 -13.41 0.39
N PRO A 19 5.83 -14.47 0.38
CA PRO A 19 5.31 -15.04 1.62
C PRO A 19 6.46 -15.38 2.59
N PRO A 20 6.42 -14.94 3.86
CA PRO A 20 5.24 -14.46 4.59
C PRO A 20 5.09 -12.93 4.73
N VAL A 21 5.86 -12.13 3.98
CA VAL A 21 5.97 -10.67 4.16
C VAL A 21 4.72 -9.95 3.64
N VAL A 22 4.49 -9.93 2.33
CA VAL A 22 3.24 -9.46 1.77
C VAL A 22 2.19 -10.55 1.96
N ARG A 23 1.19 -10.21 2.78
CA ARG A 23 0.07 -11.09 3.14
C ARG A 23 -1.22 -10.74 2.41
N SER A 24 -1.21 -9.73 1.55
CA SER A 24 -2.34 -9.50 0.65
C SER A 24 -2.54 -10.75 -0.23
N LEU A 25 -3.76 -10.93 -0.76
CA LEU A 25 -4.15 -12.06 -1.60
C LEU A 25 -3.51 -12.00 -3.00
N LEU A 26 -2.24 -11.62 -3.06
CA LEU A 26 -1.46 -11.47 -4.27
C LEU A 26 -1.13 -12.85 -4.87
N ASP A 27 -1.57 -13.09 -6.10
CA ASP A 27 -1.22 -14.31 -6.84
C ASP A 27 0.22 -14.22 -7.35
N TRP A 28 1.14 -14.68 -6.52
CA TRP A 28 2.56 -14.77 -6.84
C TRP A 28 2.85 -15.64 -8.06
N GLU A 29 2.07 -16.69 -8.29
CA GLU A 29 2.30 -17.57 -9.42
C GLU A 29 1.95 -16.86 -10.74
N ALA A 30 0.81 -16.15 -10.76
CA ALA A 30 0.44 -15.29 -11.88
C ALA A 30 1.50 -14.23 -12.16
N LEU A 31 2.00 -13.54 -11.13
CA LEU A 31 3.03 -12.52 -11.29
C LEU A 31 4.35 -13.09 -11.86
N LEU A 32 4.79 -14.25 -11.39
CA LEU A 32 6.00 -14.90 -11.90
C LEU A 32 5.86 -15.32 -13.36
N ARG A 33 4.65 -15.74 -13.79
CA ARG A 33 4.37 -16.06 -15.20
C ARG A 33 4.32 -14.80 -16.07
N LEU A 34 3.70 -13.73 -15.59
CA LEU A 34 3.52 -12.48 -16.33
C LEU A 34 4.81 -11.65 -16.42
N ARG A 35 5.74 -11.83 -15.47
CA ARG A 35 7.01 -11.09 -15.38
C ARG A 35 6.84 -9.57 -15.51
N PRO A 36 5.98 -8.94 -14.69
CA PRO A 36 5.79 -7.50 -14.72
C PRO A 36 7.08 -6.75 -14.35
N ALA A 37 7.20 -5.52 -14.83
CA ALA A 37 8.32 -4.66 -14.48
C ALA A 37 8.23 -4.23 -13.00
N VAL A 38 9.39 -4.08 -12.36
CA VAL A 38 9.51 -3.48 -11.03
C VAL A 38 10.41 -2.26 -11.13
N THR A 39 9.99 -1.15 -10.53
CA THR A 39 10.79 0.09 -10.50
C THR A 39 10.97 0.57 -9.08
N THR A 40 12.07 1.25 -8.80
CA THR A 40 12.31 1.87 -7.50
C THR A 40 12.05 3.38 -7.51
N GLN A 41 11.48 3.89 -6.42
CA GLN A 41 11.27 5.31 -6.19
C GLN A 41 11.51 5.65 -4.72
N VAL A 42 12.16 6.79 -4.45
CA VAL A 42 12.27 7.33 -3.08
C VAL A 42 11.18 8.37 -2.86
N MET A 43 10.42 8.22 -1.77
CA MET A 43 9.39 9.17 -1.33
C MET A 43 9.76 9.73 0.05
N VAL A 44 9.68 11.05 0.20
CA VAL A 44 10.12 11.73 1.43
C VAL A 44 9.14 12.82 1.91
N SER A 45 8.18 13.23 1.07
CA SER A 45 7.22 14.26 1.46
C SER A 45 5.98 13.63 2.07
N ALA A 46 5.40 14.30 3.06
CA ALA A 46 4.11 13.93 3.63
C ALA A 46 3.04 13.80 2.53
N GLU A 47 3.03 14.70 1.55
CA GLU A 47 2.11 14.62 0.39
C GLU A 47 2.26 13.29 -0.38
N SER A 48 3.49 12.91 -0.74
CA SER A 48 3.74 11.67 -1.49
C SER A 48 3.36 10.41 -0.71
N ILE A 49 3.59 10.41 0.60
CA ILE A 49 3.26 9.28 1.48
C ILE A 49 1.75 9.25 1.78
N GLY A 50 1.16 10.41 2.00
CA GLY A 50 -0.26 10.59 2.31
C GLY A 50 -1.17 10.15 1.17
N GLY A 51 -0.72 10.30 -0.07
CA GLY A 51 -1.45 9.86 -1.27
C GLY A 51 -1.41 8.36 -1.56
N LEU A 52 -0.60 7.57 -0.82
CA LEU A 52 -0.56 6.13 -1.02
C LEU A 52 -1.88 5.49 -0.56
N ARG A 53 -2.45 4.62 -1.39
CA ARG A 53 -3.63 3.79 -1.04
C ARG A 53 -3.21 2.68 -0.10
N THR A 54 -3.99 2.47 0.95
CA THR A 54 -3.84 1.33 1.87
C THR A 54 -4.60 0.11 1.35
N THR A 55 -4.61 -1.01 2.07
CA THR A 55 -5.56 -2.11 1.84
C THR A 55 -6.75 -2.04 2.81
N TRP A 56 -7.05 -0.85 3.32
CA TRP A 56 -8.10 -0.63 4.31
C TRP A 56 -9.29 0.08 3.67
N TYR A 57 -10.48 -0.34 4.06
CA TYR A 57 -11.72 0.17 3.53
C TYR A 57 -12.58 0.71 4.66
N LEU A 58 -13.32 1.77 4.36
CA LEU A 58 -14.32 2.34 5.24
C LEU A 58 -15.67 2.29 4.54
N ASP A 59 -16.72 2.12 5.32
CA ASP A 59 -18.08 2.31 4.85
C ASP A 59 -18.34 3.79 4.53
N GLU A 60 -18.97 4.05 3.39
CA GLU A 60 -19.43 5.37 2.98
C GLU A 60 -20.52 5.92 3.92
N THR A 61 -21.26 5.04 4.60
CA THR A 61 -22.28 5.44 5.58
C THR A 61 -21.70 5.88 6.94
N GLY A 62 -20.40 5.65 7.15
CA GLY A 62 -19.72 5.93 8.42
C GLY A 62 -19.89 4.84 9.48
N ALA A 63 -20.34 3.63 9.10
CA ALA A 63 -20.46 2.50 10.04
C ALA A 63 -19.12 1.92 10.51
N GLY A 64 -18.00 2.36 9.94
CA GLY A 64 -16.64 1.96 10.30
C GLY A 64 -15.92 1.20 9.20
N GLU A 65 -14.96 0.35 9.58
CA GLU A 65 -14.20 -0.48 8.65
C GLU A 65 -15.03 -1.58 7.99
N VAL A 66 -14.73 -1.82 6.72
CA VAL A 66 -15.31 -2.91 5.92
C VAL A 66 -14.21 -3.69 5.20
N ASP A 67 -14.58 -4.81 4.58
CA ASP A 67 -13.69 -5.60 3.74
C ASP A 67 -13.77 -5.14 2.27
N TYR A 68 -12.75 -5.44 1.47
CA TYR A 68 -12.75 -5.18 0.02
C TYR A 68 -13.97 -5.79 -0.67
N ALA A 69 -14.45 -6.95 -0.19
CA ALA A 69 -15.57 -7.67 -0.79
C ALA A 69 -16.92 -6.98 -0.58
N THR A 70 -17.03 -6.09 0.42
CA THR A 70 -18.28 -5.41 0.78
C THR A 70 -18.24 -3.91 0.54
N SER A 71 -17.06 -3.34 0.24
CA SER A 71 -16.92 -1.92 0.00
C SER A 71 -17.42 -1.52 -1.39
N SER A 72 -18.13 -0.39 -1.47
CA SER A 72 -18.54 0.26 -2.72
C SER A 72 -17.48 1.22 -3.27
N CYS A 73 -16.42 1.50 -2.51
CA CYS A 73 -15.41 2.49 -2.85
C CYS A 73 -13.98 1.95 -2.66
N PRO A 74 -12.99 2.56 -3.33
CA PRO A 74 -11.62 2.08 -3.27
C PRO A 74 -11.04 2.18 -1.85
N PRO A 75 -9.96 1.44 -1.56
CA PRO A 75 -9.25 1.56 -0.31
C PRO A 75 -8.88 3.01 0.01
N ILE A 76 -8.89 3.37 1.29
CA ILE A 76 -8.54 4.70 1.74
C ILE A 76 -7.04 4.95 1.61
N THR A 77 -6.67 6.21 1.42
CA THR A 77 -5.28 6.67 1.44
C THR A 77 -4.72 6.71 2.86
N VAL A 78 -3.39 6.83 2.96
CA VAL A 78 -2.70 7.04 4.24
C VAL A 78 -3.20 8.30 4.95
N ALA A 79 -3.42 9.39 4.20
CA ALA A 79 -3.95 10.63 4.77
C ALA A 79 -5.40 10.48 5.27
N GLU A 80 -6.26 9.78 4.52
CA GLU A 80 -7.64 9.50 4.93
C GLU A 80 -7.69 8.59 6.15
N ALA A 81 -6.87 7.53 6.20
CA ALA A 81 -6.75 6.65 7.36
C ALA A 81 -6.32 7.43 8.62
N ALA A 82 -5.41 8.39 8.45
CA ALA A 82 -4.98 9.26 9.55
C ALA A 82 -6.09 10.21 10.01
N ALA A 83 -6.83 10.82 9.07
CA ALA A 83 -7.91 11.76 9.38
C ALA A 83 -9.14 11.08 10.00
N ARG A 84 -9.41 9.83 9.61
CA ARG A 84 -10.58 9.03 10.03
C ARG A 84 -10.21 7.92 11.02
N LEU A 85 -9.18 8.16 11.85
CA LEU A 85 -8.68 7.16 12.80
C LEU A 85 -9.77 6.58 13.71
N HIS A 86 -10.78 7.37 14.06
CA HIS A 86 -11.89 6.94 14.92
C HIS A 86 -12.87 5.98 14.23
N ASP A 87 -12.90 5.96 12.90
CA ASP A 87 -13.69 5.01 12.10
C ASP A 87 -12.97 3.66 11.95
N LEU A 88 -11.68 3.60 12.31
CA LEU A 88 -10.88 2.37 12.27
C LEU A 88 -11.18 1.45 13.45
N ASP A 89 -10.93 0.15 13.27
CA ASP A 89 -11.10 -0.83 14.33
C ASP A 89 -10.25 -0.45 15.57
N PRO A 90 -10.79 -0.50 16.81
CA PRO A 90 -10.04 -0.11 18.00
C PRO A 90 -8.75 -0.91 18.26
N ALA A 91 -8.64 -2.15 17.79
CA ALA A 91 -7.39 -2.89 17.85
C ALA A 91 -6.37 -2.34 16.84
N ARG A 92 -6.80 -1.93 15.65
CA ARG A 92 -5.94 -1.24 14.67
C ARG A 92 -5.43 0.09 15.19
N GLN A 93 -6.30 0.89 15.82
CA GLN A 93 -5.90 2.16 16.46
C GLN A 93 -4.79 1.94 17.49
N ARG A 94 -4.96 0.96 18.39
CA ARG A 94 -3.94 0.60 19.40
C ARG A 94 -2.63 0.13 18.75
N HIS A 95 -2.73 -0.61 17.65
CA HIS A 95 -1.54 -1.10 16.93
C HIS A 95 -0.79 0.05 16.24
N LEU A 96 -1.51 1.02 15.67
CA LEU A 96 -0.93 2.24 15.10
C LEU A 96 -0.18 3.04 16.17
N ASP A 97 -0.77 3.21 17.36
CA ASP A 97 -0.11 3.88 18.48
C ASP A 97 1.14 3.15 18.96
N ALA A 98 1.10 1.81 19.03
CA ALA A 98 2.26 1.01 19.39
C ALA A 98 3.37 1.16 18.33
N THR A 99 3.01 1.08 17.04
CA THR A 99 3.93 1.21 15.90
C THR A 99 4.58 2.59 15.88
N ALA A 100 3.79 3.65 16.09
CA ALA A 100 4.24 5.03 16.19
C ALA A 100 5.36 5.23 17.23
N ARG A 101 5.26 4.58 18.40
CA ARG A 101 6.27 4.69 19.46
C ARG A 101 7.63 4.09 19.09
N HIS A 102 7.64 3.20 18.10
CA HIS A 102 8.83 2.46 17.66
C HIS A 102 9.36 2.97 16.31
N LEU A 103 8.63 3.89 15.67
CA LEU A 103 9.06 4.57 14.45
C LEU A 103 10.14 5.61 14.80
N GLY A 104 11.40 5.23 14.55
CA GLY A 104 12.53 6.19 14.51
C GLY A 104 12.64 6.89 13.16
N THR A 105 13.77 7.57 12.93
CA THR A 105 14.14 8.18 11.63
C THR A 105 14.61 7.13 10.62
N GLN A 106 13.81 6.09 10.41
CA GLN A 106 14.17 4.93 9.62
C GLN A 106 13.75 5.09 8.16
N ALA A 107 14.55 4.50 7.27
CA ALA A 107 14.11 4.25 5.91
C ALA A 107 13.12 3.07 5.93
N ILE A 108 11.97 3.24 5.30
CA ILE A 108 10.95 2.19 5.14
C ILE A 108 11.08 1.65 3.72
N LEU A 109 11.43 0.37 3.60
CA LEU A 109 11.27 -0.35 2.34
C LEU A 109 9.80 -0.79 2.21
N ALA A 110 9.14 -0.37 1.14
CA ALA A 110 7.70 -0.62 0.93
C ALA A 110 7.42 -1.27 -0.44
N PRO A 111 6.78 -2.45 -0.48
CA PRO A 111 6.26 -3.00 -1.72
C PRO A 111 4.96 -2.29 -2.08
N LEU A 112 4.92 -1.68 -3.27
CA LEU A 112 3.77 -0.98 -3.80
C LEU A 112 3.30 -1.61 -5.12
N TYR A 113 2.02 -1.47 -5.42
CA TYR A 113 1.42 -1.83 -6.70
C TYR A 113 0.99 -0.58 -7.46
N ARG A 114 1.31 -0.51 -8.76
CA ARG A 114 0.87 0.58 -9.63
C ARG A 114 -0.59 0.40 -10.04
N LEU A 115 -1.46 1.32 -9.64
CA LEU A 115 -2.90 1.27 -9.94
C LEU A 115 -3.26 2.03 -11.21
N ASN A 116 -2.65 3.20 -11.41
CA ASN A 116 -2.74 4.00 -12.63
C ASN A 116 -1.53 4.96 -12.65
N HIS A 117 -1.48 5.93 -13.56
CA HIS A 117 -0.34 6.86 -13.66
C HIS A 117 -0.02 7.63 -12.36
N HIS A 118 -0.98 7.79 -11.46
CA HIS A 118 -0.85 8.62 -10.26
C HIS A 118 -0.95 7.82 -8.95
N ASP A 119 -1.72 6.73 -8.95
CA ASP A 119 -2.03 5.98 -7.73
C ASP A 119 -1.12 4.78 -7.51
N LEU A 120 -0.82 4.55 -6.23
CA LEU A 120 0.00 3.45 -5.73
C LEU A 120 -0.71 2.81 -4.53
N LEU A 121 -0.81 1.48 -4.54
CA LEU A 121 -1.35 0.67 -3.45
C LEU A 121 -0.22 0.06 -2.61
N ILE A 122 -0.32 0.16 -1.30
CA ILE A 122 0.63 -0.45 -0.36
C ILE A 122 0.31 -1.94 -0.20
N LEU A 123 1.23 -2.82 -0.58
CA LEU A 123 1.06 -4.27 -0.45
C LEU A 123 1.45 -4.78 0.95
N ASP A 124 2.39 -4.09 1.61
CA ASP A 124 2.75 -4.32 3.01
C ASP A 124 3.25 -3.02 3.66
N GLY A 125 3.10 -2.92 4.99
CA GLY A 125 3.61 -1.79 5.76
C GLY A 125 2.61 -0.66 5.98
N ASN A 126 1.31 -0.90 5.70
CA ASN A 126 0.22 0.03 5.96
C ASN A 126 0.31 0.68 7.34
N HIS A 127 0.45 -0.12 8.40
CA HIS A 127 0.58 0.38 9.77
C HIS A 127 1.78 1.30 9.99
N ARG A 128 2.95 0.99 9.38
CA ARG A 128 4.15 1.81 9.51
C ARG A 128 3.99 3.15 8.81
N LEU A 129 3.45 3.15 7.59
CA LEU A 129 3.26 4.37 6.81
C LEU A 129 2.17 5.26 7.41
N VAL A 130 1.04 4.67 7.83
CA VAL A 130 -0.04 5.42 8.50
C VAL A 130 0.41 5.95 9.86
N ALA A 131 1.12 5.16 10.68
CA ALA A 131 1.63 5.64 11.96
C ALA A 131 2.68 6.75 11.80
N ALA A 132 3.57 6.65 10.81
CA ALA A 132 4.55 7.69 10.51
C ALA A 132 3.86 9.00 10.09
N TYR A 133 2.87 8.90 9.20
CA TYR A 133 2.09 10.05 8.74
C TYR A 133 1.29 10.69 9.89
N LEU A 134 0.59 9.88 10.70
CA LEU A 134 -0.17 10.32 11.87
C LEU A 134 0.67 11.13 12.87
N ARG A 135 1.94 10.75 13.05
CA ARG A 135 2.84 11.41 14.01
C ARG A 135 3.69 12.52 13.39
N GLY A 136 3.54 12.79 12.09
CA GLY A 136 4.42 13.72 11.38
C GLY A 136 5.89 13.30 11.45
N THR A 137 6.18 12.00 11.57
CA THR A 137 7.54 11.47 11.62
C THR A 137 8.14 11.54 10.22
N GLU A 138 9.28 12.21 10.08
CA GLU A 138 10.02 12.21 8.83
C GLU A 138 10.57 10.80 8.54
N VAL A 139 9.98 10.17 7.53
CA VAL A 139 10.42 8.86 7.04
C VAL A 139 10.83 8.97 5.57
N ARG A 140 11.83 8.18 5.20
CA ARG A 140 12.23 8.01 3.80
C ARG A 140 11.70 6.67 3.33
N VAL A 141 10.79 6.66 2.37
CA VAL A 141 10.25 5.41 1.82
C VAL A 141 11.04 5.07 0.57
N LEU A 142 11.72 3.92 0.58
CA LEU A 142 12.21 3.28 -0.63
C LEU A 142 11.07 2.38 -1.13
N ALA A 143 10.34 2.85 -2.13
CA ALA A 143 9.25 2.13 -2.75
C ALA A 143 9.78 1.23 -3.87
N MET A 144 9.49 -0.07 -3.78
CA MET A 144 9.59 -1.00 -4.91
C MET A 144 8.19 -1.16 -5.50
N ILE A 145 8.03 -0.73 -6.75
CA ILE A 145 6.72 -0.56 -7.39
C ILE A 145 6.56 -1.63 -8.46
N LEU A 146 5.58 -2.51 -8.26
CA LEU A 146 5.17 -3.54 -9.18
C LEU A 146 4.22 -2.97 -10.25
N HIS A 147 4.56 -3.13 -11.52
CA HIS A 147 3.75 -2.71 -12.68
C HIS A 147 3.05 -3.90 -13.33
N GLY A 148 2.09 -4.46 -12.61
CA GLY A 148 1.29 -5.60 -13.06
C GLY A 148 -0.06 -5.21 -13.70
N PRO A 149 -0.84 -6.19 -14.18
CA PRO A 149 -2.17 -5.94 -14.75
C PRO A 149 -3.16 -5.47 -13.68
N LEU A 150 -4.17 -4.70 -14.07
CA LEU A 150 -5.29 -4.34 -13.19
C LEU A 150 -6.33 -5.46 -13.23
N ASP A 151 -5.97 -6.60 -12.63
CA ASP A 151 -6.75 -7.83 -12.65
C ASP A 151 -7.10 -8.28 -11.22
N PRO A 152 -8.39 -8.33 -10.84
CA PRO A 152 -8.83 -8.79 -9.52
C PRO A 152 -8.45 -10.24 -9.22
N GLN A 153 -8.15 -11.06 -10.23
CA GLN A 153 -7.62 -12.41 -10.04
C GLN A 153 -6.17 -12.41 -9.55
N VAL A 154 -5.41 -11.34 -9.82
CA VAL A 154 -4.03 -11.18 -9.33
C VAL A 154 -4.04 -10.58 -7.93
N LEU A 155 -4.90 -9.60 -7.67
CA LEU A 155 -5.08 -8.99 -6.35
C LEU A 155 -6.52 -8.43 -6.27
N PRO A 156 -7.36 -8.90 -5.33
CA PRO A 156 -8.76 -8.51 -5.28
C PRO A 156 -9.01 -7.00 -5.18
N ASP A 157 -8.15 -6.27 -4.47
CA ASP A 157 -8.21 -4.81 -4.35
C ASP A 157 -8.21 -4.09 -5.72
N LEU A 158 -7.69 -4.73 -6.77
CA LEU A 158 -7.62 -4.16 -8.12
C LEU A 158 -8.99 -4.03 -8.80
N ALA A 159 -10.06 -4.61 -8.24
CA ALA A 159 -11.42 -4.50 -8.79
C ALA A 159 -11.90 -3.06 -9.01
N PHE A 160 -11.42 -2.10 -8.21
CA PHE A 160 -11.77 -0.68 -8.36
C PHE A 160 -11.05 0.02 -9.52
N TRP A 161 -10.02 -0.60 -10.09
CA TRP A 161 -9.21 -0.05 -11.18
C TRP A 161 -9.18 -0.94 -12.42
N ALA A 162 -9.65 -2.18 -12.32
CA ALA A 162 -9.83 -3.05 -13.46
C ALA A 162 -10.71 -2.32 -14.49
N PRO A 163 -10.28 -2.21 -15.76
CA PRO A 163 -11.19 -1.83 -16.82
C PRO A 163 -12.40 -2.75 -16.71
N GLY A 164 -13.59 -2.16 -16.69
CA GLY A 164 -14.82 -2.89 -16.41
C GLY A 164 -14.94 -4.17 -17.25
N HIS A 165 -15.74 -5.10 -16.74
CA HIS A 165 -16.39 -6.09 -17.59
C HIS A 165 -16.76 -5.53 -18.97
#